data_AF-A0A1X9MC69-F1
#
_entry.id   AF-A0A1X9MC69-F1
#
_cell.length_a   1.000
_cell.length_b   1.000
_cell.length_c   1.000
_cell.angle_alpha   90.00
_cell.angle_beta   90.00
_cell.angle_gamma   90.00
#
_symmetry.space_group_name_H-M   'P 1'
#
loop_
_entity.id
_entity.type
_entity.pdbx_description
1 polymer ?
#
loop_
_entity_poly.entity_id
_entity_poly.type
_entity_poly.pdbx_seq_one_letter_code
_entity_poly.pdbx_strand_id
1 'polypeptide(L)'
;MKDIVAFFIMGLIAIVMIVITPHQTLEMQAQFGITPRTFPYLILWSIFGLSVIGIVTAIYKIVIIRNRNENDIEQGDEEKGQENQINIGKLLTLFIISLVTLYLITLVGFYLSVGLLLVVVFYLSGRSHWGKNILYSIVTMAIIWVFFEKVMNIFLPTGTLF
;
A
#
# COMPACT_ATOMS: atom_id res chain seq x y z
N MET A 1 -22.33 -0.47 6.53
CA MET A 1 -22.53 -1.44 5.44
C MET A 1 -21.58 -1.20 4.27
N LYS A 2 -21.46 0.03 3.74
CA LYS A 2 -20.53 0.34 2.63
C LYS A 2 -19.08 -0.09 2.90
N ASP A 3 -18.58 0.09 4.13
CA ASP A 3 -17.21 -0.30 4.50
C ASP A 3 -16.99 -1.81 4.48
N ILE A 4 -17.98 -2.60 4.95
CA ILE A 4 -17.92 -4.07 4.92
C ILE A 4 -17.86 -4.56 3.47
N VAL A 5 -18.67 -3.97 2.58
CA VAL A 5 -18.66 -4.30 1.15
C VAL A 5 -17.30 -3.93 0.53
N ALA A 6 -16.74 -2.77 0.87
CA ALA A 6 -15.43 -2.36 0.38
C ALA A 6 -14.31 -3.31 0.81
N PHE A 7 -14.23 -3.67 2.10
CA PHE A 7 -13.26 -4.63 2.59
C PHE A 7 -13.46 -6.00 1.94
N PHE A 8 -14.70 -6.47 1.84
CA PHE A 8 -15.00 -7.74 1.17
C PHE A 8 -14.51 -7.78 -0.28
N ILE A 9 -14.76 -6.70 -1.05
CA ILE A 9 -14.26 -6.58 -2.42
C ILE A 9 -12.73 -6.60 -2.46
N MET A 10 -12.05 -5.86 -1.56
CA MET A 10 -10.58 -5.87 -1.48
C MET A 10 -10.03 -7.27 -1.16
N GLY A 11 -10.65 -7.98 -0.21
CA GLY A 11 -10.30 -9.35 0.13
C GLY A 11 -10.48 -10.32 -1.04
N LEU A 12 -11.58 -10.18 -1.80
CA LEU A 12 -11.84 -10.99 -2.98
C LEU A 12 -10.80 -10.72 -4.08
N ILE A 13 -10.48 -9.45 -4.35
CA ILE A 13 -9.41 -9.08 -5.29
C ILE A 13 -8.08 -9.68 -4.84
N ALA A 14 -7.74 -9.60 -3.56
CA ALA A 14 -6.51 -10.19 -3.03
C ALA A 14 -6.45 -11.71 -3.26
N ILE A 15 -7.54 -12.44 -2.97
CA ILE A 15 -7.62 -13.89 -3.21
C ILE A 15 -7.42 -14.20 -4.69
N VAL A 16 -8.14 -13.51 -5.58
CA VAL A 16 -8.02 -13.72 -7.04
C VAL A 16 -6.57 -13.50 -7.48
N MET A 17 -5.94 -12.42 -7.01
CA MET A 17 -4.54 -12.12 -7.33
C MET A 17 -3.57 -13.16 -6.75
N ILE A 18 -3.81 -13.73 -5.57
CA ILE A 18 -2.99 -14.81 -4.98
C ILE A 18 -2.99 -16.05 -5.89
N VAL A 19 -4.14 -16.36 -6.49
CA VAL A 19 -4.29 -17.51 -7.39
C VAL A 19 -3.64 -17.23 -8.76
N ILE A 20 -3.68 -16.00 -9.26
CA ILE A 20 -3.16 -15.65 -10.59
C ILE A 20 -1.64 -15.38 -10.59
N THR A 21 -1.11 -14.76 -9.53
CA THR A 21 0.32 -14.41 -9.38
C THR A 21 1.30 -15.53 -9.75
N PRO A 22 1.13 -16.80 -9.35
CA PRO A 22 2.11 -17.84 -9.67
C PRO A 22 2.18 -18.12 -11.17
N HIS A 23 1.13 -17.84 -11.93
CA HIS A 23 1.13 -17.98 -13.39
C HIS A 23 1.82 -16.81 -14.12
N GLN A 24 2.09 -15.70 -13.43
CA GLN A 24 2.71 -14.50 -14.00
C GLN A 24 4.20 -14.37 -13.65
N THR A 25 4.66 -15.07 -12.63
CA THR A 25 6.07 -15.01 -12.20
C THR A 25 6.88 -16.14 -12.85
N LEU A 26 7.97 -15.78 -13.54
CA LEU A 26 8.94 -16.74 -14.06
C LEU A 26 9.57 -17.54 -12.91
N GLU A 27 9.75 -18.85 -13.09
CA GLU A 27 10.47 -19.70 -12.14
C GLU A 27 11.96 -19.34 -12.13
N MET A 28 12.35 -18.46 -11.22
CA MET A 28 13.76 -18.15 -10.96
C MET A 28 14.27 -18.98 -9.79
N GLN A 29 15.47 -19.54 -9.91
CA GLN A 29 16.13 -20.26 -8.83
C GLN A 29 16.45 -19.30 -7.68
N ALA A 30 15.94 -19.59 -6.49
CA ALA A 30 16.14 -18.75 -5.32
C ALA A 30 17.52 -19.00 -4.70
N GLN A 31 18.34 -17.94 -4.57
CA GLN A 31 19.65 -18.04 -3.93
C GLN A 31 19.57 -18.13 -2.38
N PHE A 32 18.51 -17.58 -1.78
CA PHE A 32 18.28 -17.55 -0.32
C PHE A 32 16.93 -18.17 0.10
N GLY A 33 16.32 -19.01 -0.74
CA GLY A 33 14.97 -19.54 -0.50
C GLY A 33 13.83 -18.50 -0.63
N ILE A 34 14.17 -17.23 -0.81
CA ILE A 34 13.23 -16.16 -1.14
C ILE A 34 13.25 -15.97 -2.66
N THR A 35 12.12 -16.24 -3.30
CA THR A 35 11.93 -16.15 -4.75
C THR A 35 11.24 -14.83 -5.07
N PRO A 36 11.43 -14.20 -6.25
CA PRO A 36 10.73 -12.96 -6.64
C PRO A 36 9.21 -12.95 -6.41
N ARG A 37 8.56 -14.12 -6.38
CA ARG A 37 7.13 -14.30 -6.05
C ARG A 37 6.78 -14.02 -4.58
N THR A 38 7.72 -14.18 -3.65
CA THR A 38 7.49 -14.06 -2.20
C THR A 38 7.03 -12.65 -1.83
N PHE A 39 7.59 -11.62 -2.47
CA PHE A 39 7.23 -10.24 -2.17
C PHE A 39 5.79 -9.87 -2.61
N PRO A 40 5.36 -10.14 -3.87
CA PRO A 40 3.96 -10.03 -4.27
C PRO A 40 3.00 -10.79 -3.34
N TYR A 41 3.34 -12.03 -2.97
CA TYR A 41 2.50 -12.80 -2.05
C TYR A 41 2.38 -12.15 -0.67
N LEU A 42 3.48 -11.62 -0.12
CA LEU A 42 3.47 -10.96 1.18
C LEU A 42 2.54 -9.75 1.16
N ILE A 43 2.57 -8.94 0.10
CA ILE A 43 1.64 -7.82 -0.08
C ILE A 43 0.20 -8.31 -0.16
N LEU A 44 -0.08 -9.32 -0.97
CA LEU A 44 -1.44 -9.83 -1.16
C LEU A 44 -2.02 -10.44 0.13
N TRP A 45 -1.22 -11.21 0.88
CA TRP A 45 -1.60 -11.73 2.19
C TRP A 45 -1.82 -10.61 3.20
N SER A 46 -1.03 -9.53 3.13
CA SER A 46 -1.21 -8.35 3.98
C SER A 46 -2.51 -7.63 3.66
N ILE A 47 -2.84 -7.43 2.38
CA ILE A 47 -4.11 -6.85 1.93
C ILE A 47 -5.29 -7.71 2.39
N PHE A 48 -5.19 -9.03 2.20
CA PHE A 48 -6.21 -9.98 2.65
C PHE A 48 -6.40 -9.92 4.18
N GLY A 49 -5.32 -9.94 4.95
CA GLY A 49 -5.36 -9.81 6.41
C GLY A 49 -5.99 -8.50 6.87
N LEU A 50 -5.59 -7.37 6.27
CA LEU A 50 -6.18 -6.05 6.55
C LEU A 50 -7.67 -6.00 6.21
N SER A 51 -8.09 -6.64 5.12
CA SER A 51 -9.50 -6.78 4.76
C SER A 51 -10.29 -7.54 5.83
N VAL A 52 -9.77 -8.68 6.31
CA VAL A 52 -10.43 -9.46 7.37
C VAL A 52 -10.54 -8.64 8.66
N ILE A 53 -9.45 -7.98 9.09
CA ILE A 53 -9.45 -7.10 10.26
C ILE A 53 -10.45 -5.95 10.08
N GLY A 54 -10.52 -5.36 8.89
CA GLY A 54 -11.48 -4.31 8.52
C GLY A 54 -12.94 -4.78 8.63
N ILE A 55 -13.25 -5.99 8.17
CA ILE A 55 -14.59 -6.58 8.30
C ILE A 55 -14.93 -6.81 9.77
N VAL A 56 -14.02 -7.42 10.55
CA VAL A 56 -14.24 -7.69 11.98
C VAL A 56 -14.48 -6.40 12.76
N THR A 57 -13.65 -5.38 12.55
CA THR A 57 -13.80 -4.07 13.21
C THR A 57 -15.09 -3.36 12.80
N ALA A 58 -15.48 -3.44 11.52
CA ALA A 58 -16.74 -2.86 11.05
C ALA A 58 -17.98 -3.56 11.64
N ILE A 59 -17.95 -4.90 11.75
CA ILE A 59 -19.02 -5.68 12.41
C ILE A 59 -19.08 -5.34 13.89
N TYR A 60 -17.93 -5.31 14.58
CA TYR A 60 -17.83 -4.97 16.00
C TYR A 60 -18.43 -3.59 16.28
N LYS A 61 -18.10 -2.60 15.43
CA LYS A 61 -18.66 -1.24 15.49
C LYS A 61 -20.19 -1.25 15.35
N ILE A 62 -20.75 -2.00 14.40
CA ILE A 62 -22.21 -2.08 14.20
C ILE A 62 -22.89 -2.76 15.38
N VAL A 63 -22.34 -3.85 15.91
CA VAL A 63 -22.95 -4.63 17.00
C VAL A 63 -22.93 -3.86 18.31
N ILE A 64 -21.83 -3.18 18.64
CA ILE A 64 -21.67 -2.50 19.94
C ILE A 64 -22.25 -1.10 19.96
N ILE A 65 -22.05 -0.30 18.91
CA ILE A 65 -22.58 1.06 18.89
C ILE A 65 -24.10 1.04 18.74
N ARG A 66 -24.67 0.07 18.03
CA ARG A 66 -26.13 -0.06 17.92
C ARG A 66 -26.80 -0.51 19.23
N ASN A 67 -26.09 -1.22 20.10
CA ASN A 67 -26.59 -1.63 21.42
C ASN A 67 -26.41 -0.56 22.52
N ARG A 68 -25.65 0.51 22.28
CA ARG A 68 -25.44 1.61 23.25
C ARG A 68 -26.33 2.83 23.02
N ASN A 69 -27.10 2.84 21.93
CA ASN A 69 -27.80 4.04 21.46
C ASN A 69 -29.21 4.24 22.03
N GLU A 70 -29.41 3.90 23.31
CA GLU A 70 -30.59 4.36 24.06
C GLU A 70 -30.25 5.27 25.26
N ASN A 71 -28.98 5.45 25.66
CA ASN A 71 -28.70 6.25 26.87
C ASN A 71 -27.46 7.17 26.90
N ASP A 72 -26.60 7.26 25.89
CA ASP A 72 -25.47 8.21 25.93
C ASP A 72 -25.24 8.88 24.57
N ILE A 73 -26.14 9.79 24.22
CA ILE A 73 -25.80 10.92 23.35
C ILE A 73 -25.21 11.96 24.31
N GLU A 74 -24.03 12.49 24.01
CA GLU A 74 -23.25 13.45 24.83
C GLU A 74 -22.28 12.83 25.83
N GLN A 75 -21.09 12.43 25.36
CA GLN A 75 -19.77 12.77 25.92
C GLN A 75 -18.72 11.79 25.40
N GLY A 76 -17.88 12.25 24.46
CA GLY A 76 -16.78 11.45 23.94
C GLY A 76 -16.25 11.84 22.57
N ASP A 77 -16.55 13.04 22.06
CA ASP A 77 -16.02 13.56 20.77
C ASP A 77 -14.59 14.15 20.90
N GLU A 78 -13.80 13.70 21.89
CA GLU A 78 -12.43 14.18 22.13
C GLU A 78 -11.33 13.12 21.90
N GLU A 79 -11.61 12.05 21.16
CA GLU A 79 -10.58 11.37 20.39
C GLU A 79 -10.90 11.52 18.91
N LYS A 80 -10.29 12.54 18.30
CA LYS A 80 -10.22 12.80 16.86
C LYS A 80 -9.51 11.64 16.14
N GLY A 81 -10.13 10.47 16.12
CA GLY A 81 -9.91 9.48 15.08
C GLY A 81 -10.48 10.09 13.82
N GLN A 82 -9.60 10.77 13.06
CA GLN A 82 -9.87 11.27 11.71
C GLN A 82 -10.88 10.35 11.05
N GLU A 83 -12.12 10.83 10.94
CA GLU A 83 -13.14 10.21 10.13
C GLU A 83 -12.52 10.16 8.74
N ASN A 84 -11.97 8.99 8.43
CA ASN A 84 -11.13 8.72 7.29
C ASN A 84 -12.08 8.60 6.10
N GLN A 85 -12.81 9.67 5.80
CA GLN A 85 -13.57 9.81 4.59
C GLN A 85 -12.53 9.69 3.49
N ILE A 86 -12.52 8.51 2.88
CA ILE A 86 -11.65 8.18 1.78
C ILE A 86 -11.86 9.27 0.74
N ASN A 87 -10.92 10.22 0.67
CA ASN A 87 -11.03 11.32 -0.25
C ASN A 87 -10.75 10.75 -1.64
N ILE A 88 -11.84 10.47 -2.37
CA ILE A 88 -11.81 9.87 -3.71
C ILE A 88 -10.89 10.68 -4.63
N GLY A 89 -10.86 12.01 -4.48
CA GLY A 89 -9.92 12.87 -5.20
C GLY A 89 -8.46 12.52 -4.90
N LYS A 90 -8.09 12.38 -3.62
CA LYS A 90 -6.73 11.99 -3.21
C LYS A 90 -6.34 10.60 -3.72
N LEU A 91 -7.27 9.64 -3.68
CA LEU A 91 -7.05 8.31 -4.25
C LEU A 91 -6.83 8.36 -5.76
N LEU A 92 -7.64 9.13 -6.47
CA LEU A 92 -7.55 9.28 -7.92
C LEU A 92 -6.24 9.96 -8.32
N THR A 93 -5.80 10.97 -7.56
CA THR A 93 -4.48 11.59 -7.73
C THR A 93 -3.36 10.57 -7.51
N LEU A 94 -3.41 9.79 -6.43
CA LEU A 94 -2.42 8.73 -6.17
C LEU A 94 -2.39 7.67 -7.28
N PHE A 95 -3.55 7.29 -7.80
CA PHE A 95 -3.66 6.35 -8.91
C PHE A 95 -3.00 6.90 -10.18
N ILE A 96 -3.32 8.15 -10.56
CA ILE A 96 -2.71 8.82 -11.72
C ILE A 96 -1.19 8.94 -11.54
N ILE A 97 -0.73 9.38 -10.36
CA ILE A 97 0.71 9.49 -10.07
C ILE A 97 1.39 8.12 -10.18
N SER A 98 0.74 7.05 -9.73
CA SER A 98 1.27 5.69 -9.84
C SER A 98 1.40 5.26 -11.29
N LEU A 99 0.41 5.55 -12.15
CA LEU A 99 0.48 5.28 -13.59
C LEU A 99 1.59 6.08 -14.27
N VAL A 100 1.71 7.37 -13.93
CA VAL A 100 2.80 8.23 -14.41
C VAL A 100 4.16 7.66 -13.97
N THR A 101 4.26 7.18 -12.73
CA THR A 101 5.49 6.56 -12.22
C THR A 101 5.87 5.31 -13.01
N LEU A 102 4.89 4.45 -13.35
CA LEU A 102 5.16 3.27 -14.19
C LEU A 102 5.74 3.65 -15.56
N TYR A 103 5.23 4.73 -16.16
CA TYR A 103 5.78 5.27 -17.40
C TYR A 103 7.18 5.87 -17.19
N LEU A 104 7.42 6.58 -16.07
CA LEU A 104 8.73 7.14 -15.76
C LEU A 104 9.80 6.05 -15.54
N ILE A 105 9.43 4.89 -14.99
CA ILE A 105 10.36 3.78 -14.75
C ILE A 105 11.04 3.34 -16.05
N THR A 106 10.34 3.34 -17.19
CA THR A 106 10.93 2.95 -18.48
C THR A 106 11.83 4.03 -19.07
N LEU A 107 11.57 5.30 -18.76
CA LEU A 107 12.37 6.45 -19.21
C LEU A 107 13.62 6.65 -18.36
N VAL A 108 13.43 6.94 -17.08
CA VAL A 108 14.45 7.46 -16.16
C VAL A 108 14.93 6.39 -15.16
N GLY A 109 14.34 5.21 -15.20
CA GLY A 109 14.70 4.10 -14.33
C GLY A 109 13.92 4.06 -13.03
N PHE A 110 14.03 2.92 -12.36
CA PHE A 110 13.32 2.62 -11.12
C PHE A 110 13.68 3.60 -10.00
N TYR A 111 14.97 3.93 -9.84
CA TYR A 111 15.42 4.68 -8.67
C TYR A 111 14.86 6.10 -8.61
N LEU A 112 14.96 6.82 -9.72
CA LEU A 112 14.46 8.20 -9.80
C LEU A 112 12.94 8.23 -9.76
N SER A 113 12.27 7.30 -10.46
CA SER A 113 10.81 7.25 -10.53
C SER A 113 10.18 6.96 -9.16
N VAL A 114 10.67 5.95 -8.46
CA VAL A 114 10.16 5.60 -7.11
C VAL A 114 10.55 6.64 -6.08
N GLY A 115 11.76 7.22 -6.18
CA GLY A 115 12.15 8.35 -5.34
C GLY A 115 11.20 9.53 -5.46
N LEU A 116 10.83 9.90 -6.70
CA LEU A 116 9.86 10.96 -6.97
C LEU A 116 8.48 10.60 -6.40
N LEU A 117 8.02 9.37 -6.62
CA LEU A 117 6.74 8.88 -6.08
C LEU A 117 6.70 9.02 -4.56
N LEU A 118 7.76 8.60 -3.85
CA LEU A 118 7.82 8.69 -2.39
C LEU A 118 7.72 10.14 -1.90
N VAL A 119 8.44 11.07 -2.54
CA VAL A 119 8.36 12.50 -2.23
C VAL A 119 6.95 13.03 -2.39
N VAL A 120 6.29 12.68 -3.50
CA VAL A 120 4.90 13.10 -3.77
C VAL A 120 3.92 12.50 -2.77
N VAL A 121 4.07 11.22 -2.41
CA VAL A 121 3.25 10.57 -1.38
C VAL A 121 3.41 11.24 -0.02
N PHE A 122 4.65 11.56 0.39
CA PHE A 122 4.90 12.28 1.63
C PHE A 122 4.34 13.70 1.62
N TYR A 123 4.42 14.40 0.49
CA TYR A 123 3.79 15.70 0.31
C TYR A 123 2.26 15.62 0.45
N LEU A 124 1.62 14.67 -0.23
CA LEU A 124 0.17 14.41 -0.11
C LEU A 124 -0.24 13.99 1.30
N SER A 125 0.68 13.46 2.11
CA SER A 125 0.43 13.09 3.50
C SER A 125 0.32 14.31 4.44
N GLY A 126 0.60 15.52 3.96
CA GLY A 126 0.43 16.77 4.71
C GLY A 126 1.44 16.98 5.84
N ARG A 127 2.45 16.09 5.97
CA ARG A 127 3.54 16.27 6.93
C ARG A 127 4.53 17.29 6.38
N SER A 128 4.45 18.52 6.89
CA SER A 128 5.25 19.69 6.44
C SER A 128 6.77 19.59 6.66
N HIS A 129 7.29 18.48 7.17
CA HIS A 129 8.73 18.32 7.45
C HIS A 129 9.48 17.79 6.23
N TRP A 130 9.63 18.63 5.20
CA TRP A 130 10.28 18.28 3.93
C TRP A 130 11.64 17.60 4.09
N GLY A 131 12.50 18.09 5.00
CA GLY A 131 13.81 17.47 5.26
C GLY A 131 13.72 16.03 5.79
N LYS A 132 12.77 15.76 6.71
CA LYS A 132 12.54 14.40 7.21
C LYS A 132 11.95 13.51 6.11
N ASN A 133 11.05 14.03 5.29
CA ASN A 133 10.43 13.29 4.18
C ASN A 133 11.48 12.89 3.12
N ILE A 134 12.42 13.79 2.79
CA ILE A 134 13.53 13.48 1.88
C ILE A 134 14.43 12.41 2.49
N LEU A 135 14.81 12.58 3.76
CA LEU A 135 15.63 11.58 4.46
C LEU A 135 14.96 10.20 4.47
N TYR A 136 13.67 10.13 4.80
CA TYR A 136 12.92 8.89 4.74
C TYR A 136 12.86 8.30 3.34
N SER A 137 12.65 9.13 2.31
CA SER A 137 12.65 8.67 0.92
C SER A 137 13.97 8.03 0.53
N ILE A 138 15.10 8.66 0.87
CA ILE A 138 16.45 8.14 0.59
C ILE A 138 16.69 6.83 1.34
N VAL A 139 16.36 6.78 2.63
CA VAL A 139 16.53 5.57 3.46
C VAL A 139 15.66 4.43 2.94
N THR A 140 14.39 4.70 2.63
CA THR A 140 13.49 3.72 2.02
C THR A 140 14.03 3.24 0.68
N MET A 141 14.56 4.13 -0.15
CA MET A 141 15.15 3.77 -1.43
C MET A 141 16.36 2.85 -1.28
N ALA A 142 17.24 3.14 -0.31
CA ALA A 142 18.39 2.29 -0.01
C ALA A 142 17.96 0.90 0.50
N ILE A 143 16.92 0.83 1.34
CA ILE A 143 16.37 -0.45 1.80
C ILE A 143 15.79 -1.24 0.62
N ILE A 144 15.01 -0.60 -0.26
CA ILE A 144 14.46 -1.23 -1.46
C ILE A 144 15.61 -1.76 -2.34
N TRP A 145 16.65 -0.96 -2.58
CA TRP A 145 17.83 -1.38 -3.34
C TRP A 145 18.48 -2.64 -2.78
N VAL A 146 18.81 -2.64 -1.48
CA VAL A 146 19.42 -3.81 -0.81
C VAL A 146 18.49 -5.01 -0.90
N PHE A 147 17.20 -4.83 -0.64
CA PHE A 147 16.25 -5.94 -0.65
C PHE A 147 16.12 -6.55 -2.05
N PHE A 148 15.94 -5.75 -3.09
CA PHE A 148 15.74 -6.28 -4.44
C PHE A 148 17.05 -6.82 -5.06
N GLU A 149 18.16 -6.09 -4.97
CA GLU A 149 19.39 -6.54 -5.61
C GLU A 149 20.15 -7.59 -4.78
N LYS A 150 20.22 -7.45 -3.45
CA LYS A 150 21.03 -8.35 -2.61
C LYS A 150 20.24 -9.53 -2.07
N VAL A 151 18.97 -9.35 -1.71
CA VAL A 151 18.15 -10.44 -1.16
C VAL A 151 17.43 -11.19 -2.26
N MET A 152 16.81 -10.48 -3.20
CA MET A 152 15.98 -11.08 -4.25
C MET A 152 16.75 -11.39 -5.54
N ASN A 153 17.95 -10.85 -5.72
CA ASN A 153 18.76 -10.94 -6.94
C ASN A 153 17.98 -10.51 -8.21
N ILE A 154 17.18 -9.44 -8.06
CA ILE A 154 16.39 -8.84 -9.14
C ILE A 154 17.08 -7.54 -9.57
N PHE A 155 17.51 -7.48 -10.83
CA PHE A 155 18.02 -6.25 -11.43
C PHE A 155 16.86 -5.30 -11.71
N LEU A 156 16.92 -4.12 -11.08
CA LEU A 156 15.93 -3.07 -11.29
C LEU A 156 16.28 -2.26 -12.55
N PRO A 157 15.29 -1.86 -13.37
CA PRO A 157 15.55 -1.17 -14.62
C PRO A 157 16.18 0.21 -14.36
N THR A 158 17.29 0.51 -15.04
CA THR A 158 18.00 1.80 -14.97
C THR A 158 17.36 2.89 -15.84
N GLY A 159 16.44 2.48 -16.72
CA GLY A 159 15.77 3.38 -17.68
C GLY A 159 16.39 3.28 -19.06
N THR A 160 15.75 3.88 -20.04
CA THR A 160 16.29 3.98 -21.41
C THR A 160 17.22 5.19 -21.57
N LEU A 161 17.11 6.17 -20.67
CA LEU A 161 17.96 7.37 -20.65
C LEU A 161 19.31 7.15 -19.94
N PHE A 162 19.52 6.01 -19.26
CA PHE A 162 20.72 5.70 -18.47
C PHE A 162 21.12 4.22 -18.55
#